data_AF-A0A174QJC4-F1
#
_entry.id   AF-A0A174QJC4-F1
#
_cell.length_a   1.000
_cell.length_b   1.000
_cell.length_c   1.000
_cell.angle_alpha   90.00
_cell.angle_beta   90.00
_cell.angle_gamma   90.00
#
_symmetry.space_group_name_H-M   'P 1'
#
loop_
_entity.id
_entity.type
_entity.pdbx_description
1 polymer ?
#
loop_
_entity_poly.entity_id
_entity_poly.type
_entity_poly.pdbx_seq_one_letter_code
_entity_poly.pdbx_strand_id
1 'polypeptide(L)' 'MIREAILEALKNRGMKQAELARHLDINRSSLNAFLKGNGKISLANVEKSFLFLGIEIVLKDK' A
#
# COMPACT_ATOMS: atom_id res chain seq x y z
N MET A 1 -0.38 5.83 -9.48
CA MET A 1 -1.28 6.53 -8.55
C MET A 1 -1.43 5.81 -7.21
N ILE A 2 -1.94 4.57 -7.12
CA ILE A 2 -2.12 3.86 -5.83
C ILE A 2 -0.79 3.36 -5.23
N ARG A 3 0.05 2.71 -6.04
CA ARG A 3 1.31 2.10 -5.56
C ARG A 3 2.30 3.16 -5.11
N GLU A 4 2.38 4.24 -5.86
CA GLU A 4 3.21 5.41 -5.61
C GLU A 4 2.79 6.09 -4.31
N ALA A 5 1.48 6.28 -4.08
CA ALA A 5 0.98 6.81 -2.81
C ALA A 5 1.37 5.93 -1.60
N ILE A 6 1.29 4.60 -1.75
CA ILE A 6 1.73 3.66 -0.71
C ILE A 6 3.25 3.79 -0.47
N LEU A 7 4.06 3.85 -1.54
CA LEU A 7 5.51 3.98 -1.43
C LEU A 7 5.94 5.31 -0.79
N GLU A 8 5.29 6.41 -1.17
CA GLU A 8 5.52 7.73 -0.58
C GLU A 8 5.13 7.76 0.89
N ALA A 9 3.97 7.21 1.26
CA ALA A 9 3.53 7.15 2.65
C ALA A 9 4.48 6.29 3.51
N LEU A 10 4.97 5.16 2.99
CA LEU A 10 6.00 4.35 3.67
C LEU A 10 7.29 5.15 3.90
N LYS A 11 7.77 5.85 2.87
CA LYS A 11 8.98 6.68 2.95
C LYS A 11 8.81 7.80 3.98
N ASN A 12 7.71 8.53 3.94
CA ASN A 12 7.43 9.66 4.82
C ASN A 12 7.30 9.23 6.29
N ARG A 13 6.87 7.99 6.54
CA ARG A 13 6.74 7.42 7.88
C ARG A 13 7.96 6.62 8.34
N GLY A 14 9.01 6.52 7.51
CA GLY A 14 10.20 5.69 7.83
C GLY A 14 9.91 4.19 7.94
N MET A 15 8.81 3.71 7.35
CA MET A 15 8.38 2.31 7.47
C MET A 15 8.91 1.44 6.33
N LYS A 16 9.20 0.18 6.66
CA LYS A 16 9.64 -0.82 5.69
C LYS A 16 8.42 -1.51 5.05
N GLN A 17 8.52 -1.89 3.78
CA GLN A 17 7.49 -2.70 3.11
C GLN A 17 7.19 -4.02 3.86
N ALA A 18 8.19 -4.62 4.51
CA ALA A 18 8.02 -5.82 5.31
C ALA A 18 7.11 -5.62 6.54
N GLU A 19 7.03 -4.40 7.05
CA GLU A 19 6.15 -4.05 8.17
C GLU A 19 4.70 -3.90 7.71
N LEU A 20 4.50 -3.25 6.56
CA LEU A 20 3.18 -3.22 5.91
C LEU A 20 2.71 -4.64 5.57
N ALA A 21 3.57 -5.50 4.99
CA ALA A 21 3.20 -6.87 4.68
C ALA A 21 2.73 -7.67 5.91
N ARG A 22 3.42 -7.49 7.05
CA ARG A 22 3.01 -8.08 8.34
C ARG A 22 1.67 -7.55 8.81
N HIS A 23 1.42 -6.24 8.70
CA HIS A 23 0.14 -5.64 9.10
C HIS A 23 -1.03 -6.14 8.23
N LEU A 24 -0.79 -6.34 6.93
CA LEU A 24 -1.79 -6.82 5.98
C LEU A 24 -2.01 -8.34 6.05
N ASP A 25 -1.21 -9.07 6.83
CA ASP A 25 -1.17 -10.53 6.88
C ASP A 25 -0.99 -11.17 5.48
N ILE A 26 -0.03 -10.64 4.71
CA ILE A 26 0.33 -11.16 3.39
C ILE A 26 1.81 -11.41 3.25
N ASN A 27 2.18 -12.26 2.29
CA ASN A 27 3.58 -12.46 1.95
C ASN A 27 4.22 -11.14 1.45
N ARG A 28 5.40 -10.84 1.98
CA ARG A 28 6.24 -9.71 1.54
C ARG A 28 6.51 -9.75 0.02
N SER A 29 6.70 -10.93 -0.56
CA SER A 29 6.92 -11.07 -2.01
C SER A 29 5.70 -10.62 -2.81
N SER A 30 4.50 -10.97 -2.38
CA SER A 30 3.23 -10.54 -3.00
C SER A 30 3.06 -9.03 -2.91
N LEU A 31 3.31 -8.42 -1.74
CA LEU A 31 3.28 -6.97 -1.60
C LEU A 31 4.31 -6.29 -2.51
N ASN A 32 5.55 -6.78 -2.53
CA ASN A 32 6.61 -6.20 -3.35
C ASN A 32 6.32 -6.32 -4.85
N ALA A 33 5.81 -7.48 -5.30
CA ALA A 33 5.38 -7.69 -6.68
C ALA A 33 4.26 -6.71 -7.06
N PHE A 34 3.27 -6.52 -6.20
CA PHE A 34 2.22 -5.51 -6.38
C PHE A 34 2.82 -4.11 -6.49
N LEU A 35 3.65 -3.67 -5.54
CA LEU A 35 4.25 -2.33 -5.54
C LEU A 35 5.13 -2.05 -6.77
N LYS A 36 5.76 -3.08 -7.34
CA LYS A 36 6.53 -2.99 -8.59
C LYS A 36 5.68 -3.07 -9.87
N GLY A 37 4.38 -3.36 -9.76
CA GLY A 37 3.48 -3.51 -10.91
C GLY A 37 3.49 -4.91 -11.55
N ASN A 38 4.20 -5.88 -10.96
CA ASN A 38 4.33 -7.25 -11.47
C ASN A 38 3.38 -8.25 -10.78
N GLY A 39 2.47 -7.77 -9.93
CA GLY A 39 1.58 -8.60 -9.14
C GLY A 39 0.30 -7.89 -8.74
N LYS A 40 -0.60 -8.64 -8.12
CA LYS A 40 -1.89 -8.17 -7.63
C LYS A 40 -2.03 -8.50 -6.14
N ILE A 41 -2.75 -7.64 -5.43
CA ILE A 41 -3.31 -7.93 -4.10
C ILE A 41 -4.81 -7.62 -4.16
N SER A 42 -5.58 -8.14 -3.20
CA SER A 42 -7.00 -7.84 -3.13
C SER A 42 -7.26 -6.35 -2.86
N LEU A 43 -8.42 -5.85 -3.28
CA LEU A 43 -8.86 -4.49 -2.95
C LEU A 43 -8.87 -4.27 -1.43
N ALA A 44 -9.36 -5.24 -0.66
CA ALA A 44 -9.35 -5.19 0.81
C ALA A 44 -7.93 -4.94 1.39
N ASN A 45 -6.88 -5.50 0.78
CA ASN A 45 -5.51 -5.23 1.23
C ASN A 45 -5.00 -3.86 0.81
N VAL A 46 -5.47 -3.31 -0.32
CA VAL A 46 -5.20 -1.91 -0.70
C VAL A 46 -5.87 -0.96 0.30
N GLU A 47 -7.15 -1.18 0.62
CA GLU A 47 -7.90 -0.37 1.59
C GLU A 47 -7.28 -0.41 2.99
N LYS A 48 -6.91 -1.61 3.47
CA LYS A 48 -6.15 -1.76 4.72
C LYS A 48 -4.82 -1.02 4.69
N SER A 49 -4.12 -1.03 3.55
CA SER A 49 -2.87 -0.27 3.39
C SER A 49 -3.12 1.22 3.55
N PHE A 50 -4.20 1.73 2.96
CA PHE A 50 -4.54 3.15 3.03
C PHE A 50 -4.92 3.55 4.44
N LEU A 51 -5.76 2.75 5.11
CA LEU A 51 -6.12 2.98 6.50
C LEU A 51 -4.89 3.00 7.42
N PHE A 52 -4.03 1.99 7.30
CA PHE A 52 -2.81 1.88 8.10
C PHE A 52 -1.83 3.03 7.84
N LEU A 53 -1.69 3.43 6.58
CA LEU A 53 -0.81 4.51 6.14
C LEU A 53 -1.45 5.89 6.22
N GLY A 54 -2.69 6.01 6.73
CA GLY A 54 -3.44 7.27 6.80
C GLY A 54 -3.52 8.00 5.46
N ILE A 55 -3.71 7.26 4.38
CA ILE A 55 -3.87 7.82 3.03
C ILE A 55 -5.36 8.09 2.83
N GLU A 56 -5.73 9.37 2.69
CA GLU A 56 -7.08 9.78 2.36
C GLU A 56 -7.30 9.80 0.85
N ILE A 57 -8.42 9.22 0.39
CA ILE A 57 -8.84 9.31 -1.01
C ILE A 57 -9.89 10.40 -1.11
N VAL A 58 -9.56 11.49 -1.81
CA VAL A 58 -10.53 12.54 -2.13
C VAL A 58 -10.97 12.36 -3.58
N LEU A 59 -12.22 11.99 -3.78
CA LEU A 59 -12.86 12.07 -5.08
C LEU A 59 -13.13 13.54 -5.37
N LYS A 60 -12.51 14.08 -6.41
CA LYS A 60 -12.84 15.41 -6.93
C LYS A 60 -13.75 15.22 -8.12
N ASP A 61 -14.97 15.75 -8.04
CA ASP A 61 -15.77 16.00 -9.24
C ASP A 61 -15.02 17.02 -10.10
N LYS A 62 -14.98 16.76 -11.41
CA LYS A 62 -14.38 17.66 -12.40
C LYS A 62 -15.35 18.75 -12.80
#